data_AF-A0A1V3JBH3-F1
#
_entry.id   AF-A0A1V3JBH3-F1
#
_cell.length_a   1.000
_cell.length_b   1.000
_cell.length_c   1.000
_cell.angle_alpha   90.00
_cell.angle_beta   90.00
_cell.angle_gamma   90.00
#
_symmetry.space_group_name_H-M   'P 1'
#
loop_
_entity.id
_entity.type
_entity.pdbx_description
1 polymer ?
#
loop_
_entity_poly.entity_id
_entity_poly.type
_entity_poly.pdbx_seq_one_letter_code
_entity_poly.pdbx_strand_id
1 'polypeptide(L)'
;MAKKSYDWVAIKVQFINSSLTVQEFADKFGIPYGTLKKQATQGKWLDERSAIGAETIRKSNEISTDIRAYQLTELENEHIKLAQKAQSKLHYMLDTVENANQVSVVSTAMVNLQKVYRLALGASTENQATQEVSDFNKWLEDIKDEQGRNSK
;
A
#
# COMPACT_ATOMS: atom_id res chain seq x y z
N MET A 1 -0.25 42.25 48.20
CA MET A 1 -0.97 41.48 47.15
C MET A 1 -0.58 40.02 47.28
N ALA A 2 -1.55 39.10 47.44
CA ALA A 2 -1.27 37.67 47.54
C ALA A 2 -0.64 37.17 46.24
N LYS A 3 0.49 36.46 46.34
CA LYS A 3 1.17 35.86 45.19
C LYS A 3 0.26 34.78 44.61
N LYS A 4 -0.34 35.01 43.44
CA LYS A 4 -1.05 33.95 42.69
C LYS A 4 -0.09 32.75 42.57
N SER A 5 -0.47 31.62 43.15
CA SER A 5 0.28 30.37 43.00
C SER A 5 -0.15 29.73 41.69
N TYR A 6 0.81 29.52 40.80
CA TYR A 6 0.59 28.87 39.51
C TYR A 6 1.10 27.43 39.59
N ASP A 7 0.28 26.48 39.15
CA ASP A 7 0.75 25.12 38.90
C ASP A 7 1.52 25.09 37.57
N TRP A 8 2.82 25.33 37.68
CA TRP A 8 3.71 25.38 36.52
C TRP A 8 3.84 24.05 35.80
N VAL A 9 3.60 22.92 36.47
CA VAL A 9 3.67 21.59 35.83
C VAL A 9 2.46 21.40 34.92
N ALA A 10 1.26 21.67 35.42
CA ALA A 10 0.04 21.60 34.62
C ALA A 10 0.07 22.60 33.46
N ILE A 11 0.51 23.84 33.72
CA ILE A 11 0.66 24.89 32.70
C ILE A 11 1.65 24.48 31.62
N LYS A 12 2.79 23.88 32.00
CA LYS A 12 3.78 23.37 31.05
C LYS A 12 3.17 22.31 30.14
N VAL A 13 2.51 21.30 30.70
CA VAL A 13 1.89 20.22 29.91
C VAL A 13 0.86 20.78 28.92
N GLN A 14 0.00 21.70 29.36
CA GLN A 14 -0.99 22.32 28.48
C GLN A 14 -0.35 23.19 27.42
N PHE A 15 0.69 23.96 27.77
CA PHE A 15 1.43 24.77 26.82
C PHE A 15 2.07 23.90 25.76
N ILE A 16 2.86 22.90 26.15
CA ILE A 16 3.61 22.04 25.24
C ILE A 16 2.69 21.29 24.26
N ASN A 17 1.49 20.91 24.68
CA ASN A 17 0.51 20.25 23.80
C ASN A 17 -0.41 21.20 23.01
N SER A 18 -0.21 22.52 23.13
CA SER A 18 -0.99 23.52 22.39
C SER A 18 -0.25 24.06 21.17
N SER A 19 -1.00 24.49 20.15
CA SER A 19 -0.48 25.26 19.00
C SER A 19 -0.30 26.74 19.28
N LEU A 20 -0.66 27.22 20.48
CA LEU A 20 -0.64 28.63 20.84
C LEU A 20 0.79 29.15 21.03
N THR A 21 1.03 30.38 20.63
CA THR A 21 2.23 31.13 21.00
C THR A 21 2.24 31.39 22.52
N VAL A 22 3.41 31.75 23.06
CA VAL A 22 3.53 32.14 24.48
C VAL A 22 2.59 33.29 24.82
N GLN A 23 2.36 34.22 23.88
CA GLN A 23 1.50 35.38 24.09
C GLN A 23 0.02 34.97 24.14
N GLU A 24 -0.46 34.24 23.14
CA GLU A 24 -1.85 33.77 23.10
C GLU A 24 -2.17 32.84 24.28
N PHE A 25 -1.22 32.01 24.69
CA PHE A 25 -1.38 31.15 25.86
C PHE A 25 -1.42 31.97 27.15
N ALA A 26 -0.55 32.98 27.30
CA ALA A 26 -0.57 33.88 28.45
C ALA A 26 -1.93 34.58 28.58
N ASP A 27 -2.45 35.11 27.48
CA ASP A 27 -3.73 35.81 27.43
C ASP A 27 -4.90 34.88 27.75
N LYS A 28 -4.92 33.68 27.15
CA LYS A 28 -5.97 32.67 27.38
C LYS A 28 -6.05 32.19 28.83
N PHE A 29 -4.91 32.08 29.51
CA PHE A 29 -4.83 31.57 30.88
C PHE A 29 -4.72 32.67 31.95
N GLY A 30 -4.80 33.95 31.55
CA GLY A 30 -4.71 35.08 32.48
C GLY A 30 -3.37 35.15 33.23
N ILE A 31 -2.29 34.74 32.57
CA ILE A 31 -0.92 34.77 33.10
C ILE A 31 -0.22 35.98 32.49
N PRO A 32 0.46 36.84 33.27
CA PRO A 32 1.24 37.93 32.69
C PRO A 32 2.31 37.38 31.73
N TYR A 33 2.33 37.88 30.49
CA TYR A 33 3.22 37.40 29.42
C TYR A 33 4.68 37.27 29.86
N GLY A 34 5.23 38.29 30.54
CA GLY A 34 6.61 38.26 31.03
C GLY A 34 6.89 37.13 32.03
N THR A 35 5.89 36.76 32.83
CA THR A 35 5.99 35.64 33.78
C THR A 35 6.01 34.30 33.06
N LEU A 36 5.06 34.08 32.14
CA LEU A 36 5.00 32.84 31.36
C LEU A 36 6.24 32.70 30.46
N LYS A 37 6.66 33.78 29.80
CA LYS A 37 7.87 33.82 28.97
C LYS A 37 9.10 33.40 29.75
N LYS A 38 9.31 33.98 30.95
CA LYS A 38 10.45 33.61 31.80
C LYS A 38 10.43 32.12 32.16
N GLN A 39 9.27 31.60 32.57
CA GLN A 39 9.12 30.18 32.89
C GLN A 39 9.38 29.27 31.68
N ALA A 40 8.79 29.61 30.53
CA ALA A 40 8.96 28.84 29.29
C ALA A 40 10.41 28.84 28.80
N THR A 41 11.13 29.96 28.91
CA THR A 41 12.55 30.04 28.56
C THR A 41 13.43 29.27 29.54
N GLN A 42 13.24 29.45 30.85
CA GLN A 42 14.05 28.74 31.86
C GLN A 42 13.83 27.23 31.81
N GLY A 43 12.60 26.80 31.58
CA GLY A 43 12.24 25.40 31.45
C GLY A 43 12.43 24.82 30.05
N LYS A 44 12.91 25.61 29.07
CA LYS A 44 13.08 25.19 27.66
C LYS A 44 11.83 24.57 27.03
N TRP A 45 10.65 25.10 27.33
CA TRP A 45 9.38 24.50 26.91
C TRP A 45 9.18 24.50 25.39
N LEU A 46 9.78 25.47 24.69
CA LEU A 46 9.73 25.52 23.22
C LEU A 46 10.57 24.40 22.59
N ASP A 47 11.74 24.10 23.16
CA ASP A 47 12.60 23.00 22.72
C ASP A 47 11.89 21.66 22.94
N GLU A 48 11.27 21.48 24.11
CA GLU A 48 10.50 20.28 24.44
C GLU A 48 9.27 20.10 23.54
N ARG A 49 8.53 21.19 23.27
CA ARG A 49 7.43 21.19 22.30
C ARG A 49 7.91 20.79 20.91
N SER A 50 9.05 21.33 20.46
CA SER A 50 9.65 20.99 19.16
C SER A 50 10.03 19.51 19.10
N ALA A 51 10.66 18.98 20.16
CA ALA A 51 11.05 17.58 20.25
C ALA A 51 9.83 16.64 20.22
N ILE A 52 8.75 16.97 20.93
CA ILE A 52 7.50 16.19 20.89
C ILE A 52 6.85 16.25 19.52
N GLY A 53 6.87 17.40 18.85
CA GLY A 53 6.41 17.53 17.46
C GLY A 53 7.19 16.61 16.51
N ALA A 54 8.52 16.65 16.59
CA ALA A 54 9.39 15.78 15.80
C ALA A 54 9.15 14.29 16.07
N GLU A 55 9.02 13.91 17.35
CA GLU A 55 8.74 12.54 17.75
C GLU A 55 7.35 12.06 17.30
N THR A 56 6.35 12.92 17.34
CA THR A 56 5.00 12.62 16.84
C THR A 56 5.02 12.38 15.34
N ILE A 57 5.74 13.21 14.58
CA ILE A 57 5.93 13.03 13.13
C ILE A 57 6.65 11.71 12.85
N ARG A 58 7.72 11.40 13.59
CA ARG A 58 8.46 10.15 13.46
C ARG A 58 7.54 8.93 13.67
N LYS A 59 6.81 8.89 14.79
CA LYS A 59 5.86 7.80 15.09
C LYS A 59 4.75 7.70 14.05
N SER A 60 4.22 8.83 13.58
CA SER A 60 3.21 8.86 12.52
C SER A 60 3.74 8.22 11.23
N ASN A 61 4.99 8.52 10.85
CA ASN A 61 5.63 7.92 9.69
C ASN A 61 5.86 6.41 9.84
N GLU A 62 6.27 5.96 11.03
CA GLU A 62 6.44 4.53 11.34
C GLU A 62 5.11 3.78 11.21
N ILE A 63 4.05 4.26 11.87
CA ILE A 63 2.70 3.69 11.79
C ILE A 63 2.20 3.70 10.34
N SER A 64 2.40 4.80 9.61
CA SER A 64 2.00 4.91 8.20
C SER A 64 2.72 3.90 7.31
N THR A 65 4.01 3.64 7.58
CA THR A 65 4.79 2.64 6.86
C THR A 65 4.25 1.23 7.12
N ASP A 66 3.98 0.90 8.38
CA ASP A 66 3.42 -0.39 8.75
C ASP A 66 2.03 -0.61 8.12
N ILE A 67 1.14 0.38 8.22
CA ILE A 67 -0.19 0.31 7.59
C ILE A 67 -0.07 0.07 6.08
N ARG A 68 0.82 0.78 5.40
CA ARG A 68 1.05 0.59 3.96
C ARG A 68 1.58 -0.80 3.63
N ALA A 69 2.47 -1.34 4.45
CA ALA A 69 2.97 -2.70 4.28
C ALA A 69 1.83 -3.73 4.40
N TYR A 70 0.97 -3.59 5.42
CA TYR A 70 -0.21 -4.46 5.58
C TYR A 70 -1.20 -4.32 4.42
N GLN A 71 -1.51 -3.10 4.00
CA GLN A 71 -2.39 -2.84 2.86
C GLN A 71 -1.85 -3.44 1.56
N LEU A 72 -0.54 -3.38 1.35
CA LEU A 72 0.11 -3.99 0.19
C LEU A 72 -0.08 -5.51 0.22
N THR A 73 0.22 -6.16 1.36
CA THR A 73 0.02 -7.61 1.52
C THR A 73 -1.45 -8.02 1.34
N GLU A 74 -2.40 -7.24 1.86
CA GLU A 74 -3.83 -7.51 1.68
C GLU A 74 -4.23 -7.41 0.21
N LEU A 75 -3.81 -6.35 -0.47
CA LEU A 75 -4.07 -6.14 -1.90
C LEU A 75 -3.48 -7.26 -2.76
N GLU A 76 -2.25 -7.68 -2.48
CA GLU A 76 -1.59 -8.82 -3.14
C GLU A 76 -2.41 -10.11 -2.97
N ASN A 77 -2.87 -10.39 -1.75
CA ASN A 77 -3.72 -11.56 -1.47
C ASN A 77 -5.05 -11.51 -2.23
N GLU A 78 -5.70 -10.34 -2.29
CA GLU A 78 -6.94 -10.18 -3.06
C GLU A 78 -6.71 -10.33 -4.57
N HIS A 79 -5.60 -9.84 -5.10
CA HIS A 79 -5.22 -10.06 -6.50
C HIS A 79 -4.98 -11.54 -6.81
N ILE A 80 -4.31 -12.28 -5.91
CA ILE A 80 -4.13 -13.73 -6.03
C ILE A 80 -5.50 -14.44 -6.07
N LYS A 81 -6.42 -14.11 -5.16
CA LYS A 81 -7.78 -14.68 -5.14
C LYS A 81 -8.56 -14.34 -6.42
N LEU A 82 -8.47 -13.11 -6.89
CA LEU A 82 -9.13 -12.69 -8.13
C LEU A 82 -8.57 -13.46 -9.33
N ALA A 83 -7.25 -13.63 -9.39
CA ALA A 83 -6.61 -14.41 -10.42
C ALA A 83 -7.05 -15.89 -10.38
N GLN A 84 -7.15 -16.51 -9.21
CA GLN A 84 -7.69 -17.87 -9.08
C GLN A 84 -9.13 -17.99 -9.57
N LYS A 85 -9.99 -17.00 -9.27
CA LYS A 85 -11.37 -16.94 -9.79
C LYS A 85 -11.41 -16.82 -11.30
N ALA A 86 -10.57 -15.94 -11.87
CA ALA A 86 -10.45 -15.76 -13.31
C ALA A 86 -9.97 -17.04 -14.00
N GLN A 87 -8.99 -17.73 -13.41
CA GLN A 87 -8.48 -19.01 -13.91
C GLN A 87 -9.56 -20.08 -13.92
N SER A 88 -10.35 -20.18 -12.83
CA SER A 88 -11.47 -21.12 -12.75
C SER A 88 -12.52 -20.86 -13.84
N LYS A 89 -12.80 -19.58 -14.11
CA LYS A 89 -13.72 -19.20 -15.19
C LYS A 89 -13.17 -19.53 -16.57
N LEU A 90 -11.87 -19.31 -16.80
CA LEU A 90 -11.21 -19.66 -18.06
C LEU A 90 -11.19 -21.18 -18.29
N HIS A 91 -11.00 -21.98 -17.24
CA HIS A 91 -11.14 -23.44 -17.31
C HIS A 91 -12.55 -23.84 -17.76
N TYR A 92 -13.59 -23.31 -17.11
CA TYR A 92 -14.97 -23.58 -17.51
C TYR A 92 -15.24 -23.16 -18.97
N MET A 93 -14.71 -22.02 -19.40
CA MET A 93 -14.83 -21.59 -20.79
C MET A 93 -14.16 -22.57 -21.74
N LEU A 94 -12.97 -23.07 -21.42
CA LEU A 94 -12.23 -24.04 -22.21
C LEU A 94 -13.01 -25.35 -22.42
N ASP A 95 -13.83 -25.76 -21.44
CA ASP A 95 -14.67 -26.95 -21.56
C ASP A 95 -15.89 -26.76 -22.50
N THR A 96 -16.20 -25.50 -22.87
CA THR A 96 -17.40 -25.14 -23.63
C THR A 96 -17.13 -24.58 -25.03
N VAL A 97 -15.87 -24.34 -25.40
CA VAL A 97 -15.52 -23.82 -26.73
C VAL A 97 -15.69 -24.87 -27.81
N GLU A 98 -16.18 -24.47 -28.98
CA GLU A 98 -16.55 -25.39 -30.06
C GLU A 98 -15.53 -25.42 -31.21
N ASN A 99 -14.60 -24.45 -31.26
CA ASN A 99 -13.63 -24.34 -32.34
C ASN A 99 -12.25 -23.85 -31.90
N ALA A 100 -11.25 -24.14 -32.73
CA ALA A 100 -9.84 -23.85 -32.46
C ALA A 100 -9.54 -22.36 -32.23
N ASN A 101 -10.28 -21.45 -32.87
CA ASN A 101 -10.08 -20.01 -32.67
C ASN A 101 -10.48 -19.61 -31.25
N GLN A 102 -11.59 -20.12 -30.73
CA GLN A 102 -12.03 -19.86 -29.36
C GLN A 102 -11.06 -20.47 -28.32
N VAL A 103 -10.54 -21.68 -28.58
CA VAL A 103 -9.49 -22.31 -27.75
C VAL A 103 -8.24 -21.39 -27.66
N SER A 104 -7.81 -20.82 -28.79
CA SER A 104 -6.66 -19.91 -28.84
C SER A 104 -6.87 -18.64 -28.00
N VAL A 105 -8.08 -18.06 -28.07
CA VAL A 105 -8.44 -16.87 -27.28
C VAL A 105 -8.42 -17.18 -25.78
N VAL A 106 -9.04 -18.29 -25.35
CA VAL A 106 -9.05 -18.70 -23.94
C VAL A 106 -7.63 -19.01 -23.44
N SER A 107 -6.83 -19.71 -24.23
CA SER A 107 -5.43 -20.04 -23.91
C SER A 107 -4.56 -18.78 -23.74
N THR A 108 -4.74 -17.79 -24.62
CA THR A 108 -4.04 -16.51 -24.53
C THR A 108 -4.41 -15.75 -23.24
N ALA A 109 -5.69 -15.75 -22.88
CA ALA A 109 -6.15 -15.16 -21.63
C ALA A 109 -5.55 -15.87 -20.40
N MET A 110 -5.42 -17.21 -20.43
CA MET A 110 -4.77 -17.98 -19.37
C MET A 110 -3.28 -17.65 -19.23
N VAL A 111 -2.55 -17.51 -20.33
CA VAL A 111 -1.13 -17.12 -20.31
C VAL A 111 -0.95 -15.71 -19.73
N ASN A 112 -1.79 -14.76 -20.13
CA ASN A 112 -1.73 -13.41 -19.59
C ASN A 112 -2.03 -13.37 -18.09
N LEU A 113 -3.01 -14.17 -17.64
CA LEU A 113 -3.34 -14.30 -16.22
C LEU A 113 -2.20 -14.93 -15.41
N GLN A 114 -1.53 -15.95 -15.96
CA GLN A 114 -0.36 -16.58 -15.34
C GLN A 114 0.78 -15.56 -15.14
N LYS A 115 1.01 -14.66 -16.10
CA LYS A 115 2.01 -13.59 -15.98
C LYS A 115 1.69 -12.65 -14.82
N VAL A 116 0.44 -12.21 -14.69
CA VAL A 116 -0.01 -11.36 -13.57
C VAL A 116 0.18 -12.09 -12.23
N TYR A 117 -0.16 -13.37 -12.17
CA TYR A 117 0.00 -14.18 -10.96
C TYR A 117 1.46 -14.32 -10.54
N ARG A 118 2.38 -14.54 -11.49
CA ARG A 118 3.82 -14.62 -11.24
C ARG A 118 4.39 -13.29 -10.74
N LEU A 119 3.99 -12.17 -11.34
CA LEU A 119 4.40 -10.83 -10.87
C LEU A 119 3.93 -10.57 -9.44
N ALA A 120 2.67 -10.88 -9.13
CA ALA A 120 2.11 -10.70 -7.79
C ALA A 120 2.82 -11.55 -6.72
N LEU A 121 3.42 -12.69 -7.12
CA LEU A 121 4.20 -13.55 -6.23
C LEU A 121 5.71 -13.23 -6.22
N GLY A 122 6.14 -12.16 -6.90
CA GLY A 122 7.56 -11.79 -6.99
C GLY A 122 8.41 -12.72 -7.87
N ALA A 123 7.78 -13.56 -8.70
CA ALA A 123 8.47 -14.43 -9.65
C ALA A 123 8.72 -13.71 -10.98
N SER A 124 9.91 -13.90 -11.56
CA SER A 124 10.24 -13.32 -12.87
C SER A 124 9.27 -13.79 -13.97
N THR A 125 8.87 -12.84 -14.83
CA THR A 125 8.09 -13.05 -16.06
C THR A 125 8.95 -13.11 -17.32
N GLU A 126 10.26 -12.87 -17.21
CA GLU A 126 11.15 -12.69 -18.37
C GLU A 126 11.32 -13.96 -19.23
N ASN A 127 11.04 -15.14 -18.67
CA ASN A 127 11.14 -16.41 -19.40
C ASN A 127 9.83 -16.87 -20.09
N GLN A 128 8.82 -16.01 -20.28
CA GLN A 128 7.55 -16.39 -20.95
C GLN A 128 7.12 -15.48 -22.11
N ALA A 129 8.02 -14.63 -22.62
CA ALA A 129 7.93 -14.04 -23.94
C ALA A 129 9.29 -14.30 -24.59
N THR A 130 9.46 -15.28 -25.46
CA THR A 130 9.02 -15.23 -26.86
C THR A 130 8.98 -16.65 -27.45
N GLN A 131 7.79 -17.23 -27.60
CA GLN A 131 7.51 -18.08 -28.75
C GLN A 131 6.32 -17.44 -29.43
N GLU A 132 6.53 -16.94 -30.63
CA GLU A 132 5.55 -16.16 -31.37
C GLU A 132 4.31 -17.00 -31.68
N VAL A 133 3.19 -16.34 -31.97
CA VAL A 133 1.93 -16.95 -32.42
C VAL A 133 2.14 -17.89 -33.64
N SER A 134 3.26 -17.75 -34.37
CA SER A 134 3.65 -18.65 -35.45
C SER A 134 3.90 -20.09 -34.99
N ASP A 135 4.43 -20.31 -33.79
CA ASP A 135 4.70 -21.64 -33.24
C ASP A 135 3.39 -22.38 -32.88
N PHE A 136 2.37 -21.65 -32.44
CA PHE A 136 1.05 -22.22 -32.16
C PHE A 136 0.29 -22.57 -33.44
N ASN A 137 0.35 -21.72 -34.47
CA ASN A 137 -0.24 -22.02 -35.77
C ASN A 137 0.42 -23.24 -36.42
N LYS A 138 1.75 -23.35 -36.30
CA LYS A 138 2.50 -24.51 -36.76
C LYS A 138 2.09 -25.78 -36.00
N TRP A 139 1.96 -25.72 -34.68
CA TRP A 139 1.46 -26.84 -33.88
C TRP A 139 0.02 -27.25 -34.24
N LEU A 140 -0.87 -26.29 -34.53
CA LEU A 140 -2.22 -26.57 -35.01
C LEU A 140 -2.24 -27.23 -36.40
N GLU A 141 -1.31 -26.89 -37.28
CA GLU A 141 -1.13 -27.52 -38.58
C GLU A 141 -0.60 -28.95 -38.44
N ASP A 142 0.41 -29.17 -37.60
CA ASP A 142 0.99 -30.49 -37.33
C ASP A 142 -0.05 -31.49 -36.80
N ILE A 143 -0.97 -31.04 -35.92
CA ILE A 143 -2.08 -31.88 -35.41
C ILE A 143 -3.07 -32.27 -36.50
N LYS A 144 -3.39 -31.34 -37.42
CA LYS A 144 -4.31 -31.61 -38.53
C LYS A 144 -3.71 -32.62 -39.51
N ASP A 145 -2.41 -32.53 -39.76
CA ASP A 145 -1.68 -33.44 -40.64
C ASP A 145 -1.56 -34.86 -40.06
N GLU A 146 -1.39 -35.00 -38.75
CA GLU A 146 -1.37 -36.31 -38.07
C GLU A 146 -2.73 -37.02 -38.11
N GLN A 147 -3.85 -36.28 -37.95
CA GLN A 147 -5.19 -36.85 -38.08
C GLN A 147 -5.52 -37.27 -39.52
N GLY A 148 -4.98 -36.56 -40.52
CA GLY A 148 -5.11 -36.92 -41.93
C GLY A 148 -4.30 -38.15 -42.35
N ARG A 149 -3.16 -38.42 -41.69
CA ARG A 149 -2.32 -39.59 -41.96
C ARG A 149 -2.84 -40.89 -41.35
N ASN A 150 -3.50 -40.83 -40.19
CA ASN A 150 -4.09 -42.01 -39.53
C ASN A 150 -5.46 -42.42 -40.12
N SER A 151 -5.94 -41.73 -41.16
CA SER A 151 -7.24 -41.96 -41.81
C SER A 151 -7.12 -42.58 -43.22
N LYS A 152 -5.94 -43.11 -43.58
CA LYS A 152 -5.67 -43.90 -44.80
C LYS A 152 -5.05 -45.24 -44.42
#